data_AF-A0A660RIV1-F1
#
_entry.id   AF-A0A660RIV1-F1
#
_cell.length_a   1.000
_cell.length_b   1.000
_cell.length_c   1.000
_cell.angle_alpha   90.00
_cell.angle_beta   90.00
_cell.angle_gamma   90.00
#
_symmetry.space_group_name_H-M   'P 1'
#
loop_
_entity.id
_entity.type
_entity.pdbx_description
1 polymer ?
#
loop_
_entity_poly.entity_id
_entity_poly.type
_entity_poly.pdbx_seq_one_letter_code
_entity_poly.pdbx_strand_id
1 'polypeptide(L)'
;MIIEIEDRIPDNLFKHFGTRSKNIQILRLTSRDCEDREEMVLIVKGWIFGGSGTGVGEEVVDELNVIGRKISTMMKVHLKRKGMYLNLGPYLLILPSDVERLKVIGLEVKIDDL
;
A
#
# COMPACT_ATOMS: atom_id res chain seq x y z
N MET A 1 2.87 5.44 -11.89
CA MET A 1 2.82 6.68 -11.08
C MET A 1 2.35 6.33 -9.68
N ILE A 2 2.93 6.94 -8.63
CA ILE A 2 2.53 6.71 -7.24
C ILE A 2 2.36 8.07 -6.55
N ILE A 3 1.23 8.30 -5.89
CA ILE A 3 0.82 9.61 -5.35
C ILE A 3 0.24 9.41 -3.94
N GLU A 4 0.66 10.22 -2.96
CA GLU A 4 -0.04 10.29 -1.65
C GLU A 4 -1.34 11.09 -1.80
N ILE A 5 -2.44 10.57 -1.26
CA ILE A 5 -3.75 11.25 -1.28
C ILE A 5 -4.22 11.55 0.14
N GLU A 6 -4.97 12.64 0.34
CA GLU A 6 -5.44 13.08 1.66
C GLU A 6 -6.87 12.64 1.98
N ASP A 7 -7.52 11.93 1.06
CA ASP A 7 -8.95 11.60 1.16
C ASP A 7 -9.25 10.48 2.16
N ARG A 8 -10.36 10.66 2.88
CA ARG A 8 -10.93 9.62 3.75
C ARG A 8 -11.80 8.67 2.94
N ILE A 9 -11.19 7.58 2.49
CA ILE A 9 -11.89 6.51 1.78
C ILE A 9 -12.46 5.51 2.79
N PRO A 10 -13.77 5.16 2.70
CA PRO A 10 -14.40 4.20 3.61
C PRO A 10 -13.64 2.87 3.71
N ASP A 11 -13.36 2.43 4.93
CA ASP A 11 -12.54 1.24 5.20
C ASP A 11 -13.18 -0.06 4.69
N ASN A 12 -14.52 -0.12 4.61
CA ASN A 12 -15.26 -1.29 4.13
C ASN A 12 -15.06 -1.60 2.65
N LEU A 13 -14.45 -0.69 1.89
CA LEU A 13 -14.11 -0.90 0.47
C LEU A 13 -12.77 -1.61 0.29
N PHE A 14 -11.95 -1.71 1.35
CA PHE A 14 -10.61 -2.27 1.25
C PHE A 14 -10.57 -3.76 1.56
N LYS A 15 -9.71 -4.46 0.85
CA LYS A 15 -9.27 -5.81 1.22
C LYS A 15 -8.08 -5.71 2.16
N HIS A 16 -8.09 -6.54 3.20
CA HIS A 16 -7.10 -6.48 4.28
C HIS A 16 -6.10 -7.64 4.18
N PHE A 17 -4.82 -7.31 4.30
CA PHE A 17 -3.70 -8.26 4.28
C PHE A 17 -2.79 -8.02 5.48
N GLY A 18 -2.51 -9.04 6.29
CA GLY A 18 -1.54 -8.90 7.37
C GLY A 18 -1.82 -9.75 8.60
N THR A 19 -1.34 -9.27 9.73
CA THR A 19 -1.37 -9.95 11.04
C THR A 19 -1.87 -9.00 12.12
N ARG A 20 -1.80 -9.43 13.38
CA ARG A 20 -2.11 -8.57 14.55
C ARG A 20 -1.15 -7.38 14.72
N SER A 21 0.07 -7.46 14.18
CA SER A 21 1.10 -6.43 14.36
C SER A 21 1.31 -5.54 13.14
N LYS A 22 0.67 -5.84 12.00
CA LYS A 22 0.74 -5.01 10.79
C LYS A 22 -0.37 -5.37 9.81
N ASN A 23 -0.85 -4.39 9.07
CA ASN A 23 -1.90 -4.57 8.09
C ASN A 23 -1.72 -3.63 6.90
N ILE A 24 -1.80 -4.17 5.69
CA ILE A 24 -2.01 -3.42 4.46
C ILE A 24 -3.49 -3.54 4.09
N GLN A 25 -4.05 -2.45 3.61
CA GLN A 25 -5.39 -2.34 3.06
C GLN A 25 -5.27 -1.91 1.60
N ILE A 26 -5.87 -2.67 0.69
CA ILE A 26 -5.82 -2.40 -0.75
C ILE A 26 -7.22 -2.32 -1.33
N LEU A 27 -7.49 -1.26 -2.07
CA LEU A 27 -8.68 -1.07 -2.88
C LEU A 27 -8.27 -1.02 -4.34
N ARG A 28 -8.82 -1.92 -5.16
CA ARG A 28 -8.62 -1.92 -6.62
C ARG A 28 -9.73 -1.10 -7.28
N LEU A 29 -9.34 -0.08 -8.07
CA LEU A 29 -10.28 0.80 -8.78
C LEU A 29 -10.55 0.35 -10.22
N THR A 30 -9.72 -0.53 -10.78
CA THR A 30 -9.92 -1.09 -12.12
C THR A 30 -10.62 -2.45 -12.04
N SER A 31 -11.68 -2.65 -12.82
CA SER A 31 -12.32 -3.97 -12.93
C SER A 31 -11.32 -5.01 -13.45
N ARG A 32 -11.46 -6.26 -13.00
CA ARG A 32 -10.70 -7.40 -13.54
C ARG A 32 -11.14 -7.73 -14.98
N ASP A 33 -12.39 -7.46 -15.33
CA ASP A 33 -13.00 -7.86 -16.60
C ASP A 33 -12.74 -6.87 -17.75
N CYS A 34 -11.97 -5.80 -17.51
CA CYS A 34 -11.58 -4.88 -18.56
C CYS A 34 -10.29 -5.38 -19.24
N GLU A 35 -10.45 -6.29 -20.19
CA GLU A 35 -9.35 -6.96 -20.93
C GLU A 35 -8.43 -5.98 -21.68
N ASP A 36 -8.91 -4.78 -22.02
CA ASP A 36 -8.16 -3.77 -22.79
C ASP A 36 -7.37 -2.75 -21.93
N ARG A 37 -7.25 -2.94 -20.61
CA ARG A 37 -6.55 -1.96 -19.75
C ARG A 37 -5.06 -2.25 -19.65
N GLU A 38 -4.26 -1.35 -20.20
CA GLU A 38 -2.80 -1.31 -20.01
C GLU A 38 -2.41 -1.02 -18.56
N GLU A 39 -3.30 -0.38 -17.79
CA GLU A 39 -3.03 0.08 -16.44
C GLU A 39 -3.99 -0.50 -15.39
N MET A 40 -3.41 -0.82 -14.24
CA MET A 40 -4.10 -1.16 -13.00
C MET A 40 -3.98 0.00 -12.02
N VAL A 41 -5.12 0.40 -11.44
CA VAL A 41 -5.18 1.50 -10.46
C VAL A 41 -5.59 0.94 -9.10
N LEU A 42 -4.74 1.18 -8.10
CA LEU A 42 -4.90 0.71 -6.73
C LEU A 42 -4.79 1.87 -5.74
N ILE A 43 -5.44 1.73 -4.59
CA ILE A 43 -5.18 2.53 -3.41
C ILE A 43 -4.64 1.63 -2.32
N VAL A 44 -3.48 1.97 -1.77
CA VAL A 44 -2.80 1.22 -0.71
C VAL A 44 -2.66 2.11 0.51
N LYS A 45 -3.10 1.62 1.67
CA LYS A 45 -2.84 2.22 2.99
C LYS A 45 -2.52 1.12 3.99
N GLY A 46 -2.12 1.47 5.20
CA GLY A 46 -1.85 0.45 6.19
C GLY A 46 -1.27 0.95 7.50
N TRP A 47 -0.87 0.03 8.35
CA TRP A 47 -0.24 0.33 9.62
C TRP A 47 0.66 -0.82 10.08
N ILE A 48 1.66 -0.49 10.90
CA ILE A 48 2.53 -1.44 11.58
C ILE A 48 2.70 -1.02 13.05
N PHE A 49 2.76 -1.99 13.95
CA PHE A 49 3.07 -1.74 15.35
C PHE A 49 4.53 -1.28 15.47
N GLY A 50 4.73 -0.04 15.93
CA GLY A 50 6.04 0.61 15.98
C GLY A 50 6.77 0.46 17.31
N GLY A 51 6.22 -0.27 18.29
CA GLY A 51 6.78 -0.35 19.65
C GLY A 51 6.83 1.01 20.38
N SER A 52 7.36 1.07 21.60
CA SER A 52 7.44 2.32 22.40
C SER A 52 8.69 3.18 22.11
N GLY A 53 9.50 2.82 21.12
CA GLY A 53 10.85 3.37 20.92
C GLY A 53 11.00 4.56 19.96
N THR A 54 9.93 4.98 19.26
CA THR A 54 9.93 6.15 18.36
C THR A 54 9.02 7.23 18.92
N GLY A 55 9.49 8.47 18.91
CA GLY A 55 8.78 9.64 19.42
C GLY A 55 7.46 9.88 18.69
N VAL A 56 6.47 10.45 19.38
CA VAL A 56 5.22 10.88 18.74
C VAL A 56 5.54 12.02 17.76
N GLY A 57 5.20 11.83 16.48
CA GLY A 57 5.48 12.79 15.41
C GLY A 57 6.74 12.50 14.60
N GLU A 58 7.48 11.43 14.90
CA GLU A 58 8.57 10.96 14.03
C GLU A 58 7.99 10.34 12.75
N GLU A 59 8.45 10.84 11.60
CA GLU A 59 8.22 10.19 10.31
C GLU A 59 9.24 9.07 10.14
N VAL A 60 8.75 7.85 9.96
CA VAL A 60 9.58 6.70 9.60
C VAL A 60 9.45 6.49 8.11
N VAL A 61 10.57 6.46 7.40
CA VAL A 61 10.59 6.17 5.96
C VAL A 61 10.62 4.66 5.77
N ASP A 62 9.71 4.15 4.94
CA ASP A 62 9.67 2.77 4.47
C ASP A 62 9.68 2.74 2.93
N GLU A 63 9.74 1.55 2.33
CA GLU A 63 9.82 1.35 0.90
C GLU A 63 8.60 0.60 0.37
N LEU A 64 7.81 1.27 -0.48
CA LEU A 64 6.80 0.63 -1.32
C LEU A 64 7.48 0.10 -2.58
N ASN A 65 7.55 -1.22 -2.69
CA ASN A 65 8.11 -1.93 -3.81
C ASN A 65 6.98 -2.50 -4.68
N VAL A 66 7.05 -2.23 -5.98
CA VAL A 66 6.15 -2.75 -7.00
C VAL A 66 6.94 -3.66 -7.92
N ILE A 67 6.53 -4.92 -8.01
CA ILE A 67 7.24 -5.97 -8.74
C ILE A 67 6.28 -6.58 -9.76
N GLY A 68 6.66 -6.50 -11.03
CA GLY A 68 5.98 -7.15 -12.16
C GLY A 68 6.97 -7.90 -13.04
N ARG A 69 6.51 -8.38 -14.18
CA ARG A 69 7.36 -9.16 -15.12
C ARG A 69 8.48 -8.33 -15.73
N LYS A 70 8.18 -7.08 -16.10
CA LYS A 70 9.14 -6.18 -16.73
C LYS A 70 9.48 -4.96 -15.88
N ILE A 71 8.87 -4.83 -14.70
CA ILE A 71 9.02 -3.68 -13.82
C ILE A 71 9.45 -4.11 -12.42
N SER A 72 10.43 -3.39 -11.87
CA SER A 72 10.75 -3.39 -10.45
C SER A 72 11.01 -1.95 -10.06
N THR A 73 10.10 -1.35 -9.30
CA THR A 73 10.22 0.03 -8.87
C THR A 73 10.01 0.14 -7.36
N MET A 74 10.74 1.07 -6.76
CA MET A 74 10.70 1.37 -5.35
C MET A 74 10.41 2.85 -5.17
N MET A 75 9.53 3.16 -4.22
CA MET A 75 9.27 4.50 -3.77
C MET A 75 9.35 4.57 -2.25
N LYS A 76 10.03 5.60 -1.73
CA LYS A 76 10.00 5.92 -0.31
C LYS A 76 8.62 6.42 0.08
N VAL A 77 8.05 5.83 1.12
CA VAL A 77 6.77 6.22 1.71
C VAL A 77 6.99 6.65 3.15
N HIS A 78 6.15 7.57 3.62
CA HIS A 78 6.27 8.14 4.95
C HIS A 78 5.22 7.53 5.86
N LEU A 79 5.68 6.96 6.97
CA LEU A 79 4.81 6.42 8.01
C LEU A 79 4.67 7.46 9.12
N LYS A 80 3.43 7.81 9.45
CA LYS A 80 3.10 8.78 10.49
C LYS A 80 2.74 8.06 11.79
N ARG A 81 3.39 8.41 12.89
CA ARG A 81 3.12 7.83 14.21
C ARG A 81 1.74 8.22 14.73
N LYS A 82 0.92 7.22 15.10
CA LYS A 82 -0.38 7.39 15.77
C LYS A 82 -0.50 6.39 16.93
N GLY A 83 -0.22 6.85 18.15
CA GLY A 83 -0.22 6.00 19.35
C GLY A 83 0.92 4.97 19.31
N MET A 84 0.58 3.67 19.34
CA MET A 84 1.56 2.57 19.24
C MET A 84 1.87 2.13 17.80
N TYR A 85 1.21 2.75 16.82
CA TYR A 85 1.28 2.36 15.41
C TYR A 85 1.98 3.41 14.56
N LEU A 86 2.63 2.96 13.50
CA LEU A 86 3.11 3.75 12.38
C LEU A 86 2.13 3.52 11.23
N ASN A 87 1.47 4.58 10.78
CA ASN A 87 0.44 4.51 9.75
C ASN A 87 0.99 4.93 8.40
N LEU A 88 0.78 4.09 7.40
CA LEU A 88 0.92 4.44 6.00
C LEU A 88 -0.37 5.15 5.56
N GLY A 89 -0.26 6.42 5.16
CA GLY A 89 -1.35 7.14 4.52
C GLY A 89 -1.80 6.46 3.22
N PRO A 90 -2.95 6.86 2.64
CA PRO A 90 -3.37 6.29 1.38
C PRO A 90 -2.49 6.79 0.23
N TYR A 91 -1.99 5.86 -0.55
CA TYR A 91 -1.28 6.10 -1.81
C TYR A 91 -2.11 5.56 -2.97
N LEU A 92 -2.30 6.38 -4.01
CA LEU A 92 -2.83 5.99 -5.31
C LEU A 92 -1.68 5.50 -6.18
N LEU A 93 -1.80 4.26 -6.68
CA LEU A 93 -0.82 3.62 -7.53
C LEU A 93 -1.47 3.40 -8.91
N ILE A 94 -0.90 4.02 -9.95
CA ILE A 94 -1.21 3.74 -11.35
C ILE A 94 -0.06 2.92 -11.90
N LEU A 95 -0.33 1.64 -12.16
CA LEU A 95 0.68 0.62 -12.41
C LEU A 95 0.43 -0.04 -13.76
N PRO A 96 1.47 -0.55 -14.43
CA PRO A 96 1.29 -1.46 -15.55
C PRO A 96 0.47 -2.70 -15.15
N SER A 97 -0.25 -3.29 -16.10
CA SER A 97 -1.05 -4.50 -15.88
C SER A 97 -0.21 -5.76 -15.59
N ASP A 98 1.09 -5.75 -15.87
CA ASP A 98 2.01 -6.88 -15.62
C ASP A 98 2.61 -6.90 -14.19
N VAL A 99 2.13 -6.05 -13.29
CA VAL A 99 2.49 -6.08 -11.86
C VAL A 99 1.91 -7.33 -11.21
N GLU A 100 2.79 -8.08 -10.52
CA GLU A 100 2.44 -9.34 -9.87
C GLU A 100 2.34 -9.17 -8.35
N ARG A 101 3.14 -8.27 -7.77
CA ARG A 101 3.31 -8.14 -6.32
C ARG A 101 3.55 -6.71 -5.86
N LEU A 102 3.08 -6.43 -4.65
CA LEU A 102 3.35 -5.22 -3.87
C LEU A 102 4.01 -5.60 -2.55
N LYS A 103 5.01 -4.84 -2.12
CA LYS A 103 5.63 -5.01 -0.81
C LYS A 103 5.79 -3.66 -0.10
N VAL A 104 5.26 -3.55 1.11
CA VAL A 104 5.36 -2.36 1.97
C VAL A 104 5.13 -2.77 3.43
N ILE A 105 5.63 -2.03 4.43
CA ILE A 105 5.49 -2.37 5.86
C ILE A 105 5.89 -3.80 6.22
N GLY A 106 6.86 -4.35 5.47
CA GLY A 106 7.32 -5.73 5.60
C GLY A 106 6.25 -6.79 5.31
N LEU A 107 5.21 -6.47 4.54
CA LEU A 107 4.20 -7.40 4.02
C LEU A 107 4.33 -7.45 2.49
N GLU A 108 4.10 -8.64 1.92
CA GLU A 108 4.05 -8.88 0.48
C GLU A 108 2.64 -9.34 0.11
N VAL A 109 2.04 -8.73 -0.92
CA VAL A 109 0.70 -9.05 -1.40
C VAL A 109 0.79 -9.37 -2.89
N LYS A 110 0.21 -10.50 -3.31
CA LYS A 110 0.08 -10.84 -4.72
C LYS A 110 -1.16 -10.15 -5.29
N ILE A 111 -1.05 -9.62 -6.51
CA ILE A 111 -2.16 -8.94 -7.18
C ILE A 111 -3.33 -9.90 -7.46
N ASP A 112 -3.04 -11.18 -7.70
CA ASP A 112 -4.07 -12.21 -7.87
C ASP A 112 -4.95 -12.40 -6.64
N ASP A 113 -4.44 -12.03 -5.46
CA ASP A 113 -5.17 -12.06 -4.20
C ASP A 113 -6.07 -10.84 -4.01
N LEU A 114 -6.17 -9.89 -4.96
CA LEU A 114 -7.03 -8.68 -4.87
C LEU A 114 -8.42 -8.88 -5.46
#